data_AF-B0P806-F1
#
_entry.id   AF-B0P806-F1
#
_cell.length_a   1.000
_cell.length_b   1.000
_cell.length_c   1.000
_cell.angle_alpha   90.00
_cell.angle_beta   90.00
_cell.angle_gamma   90.00
#
_symmetry.space_group_name_H-M   'P 1'
#
loop_
_entity.id
_entity.type
_entity.pdbx_description
1 polymer ?
#
loop_
_entity_poly.entity_id
_entity_poly.type
_entity_poly.pdbx_seq_one_letter_code
_entity_poly.pdbx_strand_id
1 'polypeptide(L)'
;MLHLETSLEVFWETVTVQRVPLVLWGAGERGEFYNSLLRQAGISPVCFGDSNPQKTRGNVYFKGVPVLGAAELMERFGRVSIMLTVKRAAVGGALKTLDSLFGAWEPVPTVFFLDSDFETAQHTRLMMYARRAQLRRTDFTILANTCTAGDWYKYFNFTPNTPTRRMIIYPNHYLRLLSDPRGYFSKSLEHACDAIVPREPFGQIYPVGRLGDVELHFIHDHDFDTARARWEVDAARVNWDNLFVLFDDAHFPLSLSLARAFEALPFVNKIFLTRYAYPGLRCVCRYNPRMLWPVVLNHNVYLRYERFDLVRWLNEGGQGSDFELGSVMDDLPPEYVDWLYDGGISINYDLNDLMTRQLGGTEGAYPQGYW
;
A
#
# COMPACT_ATOMS: atom_id res chain seq x y z
N MET A 1 -18.89 -10.44 -33.49
CA MET A 1 -17.71 -10.93 -32.72
C MET A 1 -17.44 -9.92 -31.62
N LEU A 2 -17.40 -10.36 -30.37
CA LEU A 2 -17.10 -9.49 -29.22
C LEU A 2 -15.78 -8.71 -29.36
N HIS A 3 -15.78 -7.46 -28.91
CA HIS A 3 -14.56 -6.68 -28.71
C HIS A 3 -13.98 -7.01 -27.33
N LEU A 4 -12.83 -7.69 -27.27
CA LEU A 4 -12.20 -8.09 -26.00
C LEU A 4 -11.11 -7.08 -25.62
N GLU A 5 -11.13 -6.61 -24.37
CA GLU A 5 -10.18 -5.61 -23.88
C GLU A 5 -9.58 -6.01 -22.52
N THR A 6 -8.31 -5.66 -22.34
CA THR A 6 -7.47 -5.98 -21.17
C THR A 6 -6.71 -4.76 -20.62
N SER A 7 -6.66 -3.65 -21.37
CA SER A 7 -6.17 -2.36 -20.87
C SER A 7 -7.12 -1.81 -19.82
N LEU A 8 -6.55 -1.46 -18.65
CA LEU A 8 -7.29 -0.72 -17.64
C LEU A 8 -7.50 0.73 -18.06
N GLU A 9 -6.59 1.31 -18.83
CA GLU A 9 -6.69 2.67 -19.36
C GLU A 9 -7.96 2.79 -20.23
N VAL A 10 -8.18 1.85 -21.16
CA VAL A 10 -9.40 1.78 -21.98
C VAL A 10 -10.65 1.50 -21.14
N PHE A 11 -10.55 0.67 -20.09
CA PHE A 11 -11.64 0.45 -19.13
C PHE A 11 -12.06 1.75 -18.43
N TRP A 12 -11.10 2.49 -17.86
CA TRP A 12 -11.37 3.75 -17.17
C TRP A 12 -11.95 4.78 -18.13
N GLU A 13 -11.41 4.92 -19.34
CA GLU A 13 -11.96 5.84 -20.35
C GLU A 13 -13.41 5.47 -20.71
N THR A 14 -13.67 4.20 -21.00
CA THR A 14 -15.00 3.70 -21.37
C THR A 14 -16.05 3.95 -20.28
N VAL A 15 -15.72 3.68 -19.02
CA VAL A 15 -16.68 3.70 -17.91
C VAL A 15 -16.79 5.09 -17.26
N THR A 16 -15.72 5.88 -17.20
CA THR A 16 -15.70 7.17 -16.49
C THR A 16 -15.80 8.39 -17.40
N VAL A 17 -15.18 8.36 -18.59
CA VAL A 17 -15.17 9.47 -19.55
C VAL A 17 -16.30 9.32 -20.55
N GLN A 18 -16.37 8.19 -21.26
CA GLN A 18 -17.45 7.87 -22.19
C GLN A 18 -18.76 7.50 -21.48
N ARG A 19 -18.70 7.20 -20.17
CA ARG A 19 -19.84 6.86 -19.30
C ARG A 19 -20.72 5.72 -19.82
N VAL A 20 -20.11 4.75 -20.51
CA VAL A 20 -20.83 3.56 -20.99
C VAL A 20 -21.28 2.73 -19.78
N PRO A 21 -22.56 2.33 -19.68
CA PRO A 21 -23.05 1.50 -18.58
C PRO A 21 -22.21 0.24 -18.38
N LEU A 22 -21.77 -0.02 -17.14
CA LEU A 22 -20.95 -1.18 -16.81
C LEU A 22 -21.81 -2.30 -16.21
N VAL A 23 -21.77 -3.47 -16.85
CA VAL A 23 -22.42 -4.71 -16.40
C VAL A 23 -21.37 -5.68 -15.85
N LEU A 24 -21.58 -6.23 -14.66
CA LEU A 24 -20.72 -7.28 -14.11
C LEU A 24 -21.28 -8.66 -14.46
N TRP A 25 -20.61 -9.42 -15.34
CA TRP A 25 -21.12 -10.70 -15.79
C TRP A 25 -20.83 -11.82 -14.76
N GLY A 26 -21.88 -12.23 -14.04
CA GLY A 26 -21.87 -13.25 -12.99
C GLY A 26 -22.18 -12.70 -11.59
N ALA A 27 -23.43 -12.87 -11.15
CA ALA A 27 -23.95 -12.49 -9.82
C ALA A 27 -23.51 -13.45 -8.69
N GLY A 28 -22.21 -13.60 -8.50
CA GLY A 28 -21.60 -14.42 -7.44
C GLY A 28 -20.67 -13.63 -6.53
N GLU A 29 -20.00 -14.30 -5.57
CA GLU A 29 -19.09 -13.67 -4.61
C GLU A 29 -17.98 -12.83 -5.28
N ARG A 30 -17.43 -13.30 -6.42
CA ARG A 30 -16.48 -12.53 -7.23
C ARG A 30 -17.11 -11.29 -7.87
N GLY A 31 -18.34 -11.40 -8.35
CA GLY A 31 -19.11 -10.27 -8.86
C GLY A 31 -19.31 -9.22 -7.77
N GLU A 32 -19.74 -9.63 -6.57
CA GLU A 32 -19.95 -8.72 -5.44
C GLU A 32 -18.64 -8.10 -4.93
N PHE A 33 -17.55 -8.85 -4.90
CA PHE A 33 -16.23 -8.32 -4.59
C PHE A 33 -15.84 -7.18 -5.56
N TYR A 34 -15.98 -7.39 -6.86
CA TYR A 34 -15.68 -6.36 -7.86
C TYR A 34 -16.71 -5.22 -7.85
N ASN A 35 -17.99 -5.48 -7.57
CA ASN A 35 -19.02 -4.46 -7.36
C ASN A 35 -18.65 -3.52 -6.20
N SER A 36 -18.28 -4.07 -5.04
CA SER A 36 -17.81 -3.31 -3.88
C SER A 36 -16.57 -2.49 -4.20
N LEU A 37 -15.57 -3.11 -4.85
CA LEU A 37 -14.33 -2.45 -5.22
C LEU A 37 -14.53 -1.29 -6.21
N LEU A 38 -15.35 -1.50 -7.24
CA LEU A 38 -15.68 -0.46 -8.22
C LEU A 38 -16.47 0.68 -7.58
N ARG A 39 -17.39 0.39 -6.66
CA ARG A 39 -18.13 1.42 -5.91
C ARG A 39 -17.23 2.26 -5.02
N GLN A 40 -16.22 1.66 -4.37
CA GLN A 40 -15.14 2.39 -3.71
C GLN A 40 -14.33 3.24 -4.69
N ALA A 41 -14.19 2.79 -5.95
CA ALA A 41 -13.58 3.55 -7.04
C ALA A 41 -14.47 4.67 -7.63
N GLY A 42 -15.68 4.89 -7.10
CA GLY A 42 -16.66 5.82 -7.68
C GLY A 42 -17.39 5.30 -8.93
N ILE A 43 -17.08 4.09 -9.40
CA ILE A 43 -17.81 3.42 -10.49
C ILE A 43 -19.00 2.66 -9.88
N SER A 44 -20.20 2.95 -10.37
CA SER A 44 -21.40 2.16 -10.03
C SER A 44 -21.79 1.26 -11.20
N PRO A 45 -21.50 -0.05 -11.17
CA PRO A 45 -22.07 -0.99 -12.13
C PRO A 45 -23.59 -0.95 -12.07
N VAL A 46 -24.24 -0.96 -13.24
CA VAL A 46 -25.70 -0.78 -13.34
C VAL A 46 -26.46 -2.03 -12.93
N CYS A 47 -25.87 -3.21 -13.15
CA CYS A 47 -26.41 -4.50 -12.77
C CYS A 47 -25.34 -5.59 -12.76
N PHE A 48 -25.71 -6.77 -12.25
CA PHE A 48 -25.11 -8.02 -12.69
C PHE A 48 -25.78 -8.50 -13.98
N GLY A 49 -24.99 -9.08 -14.89
CA GLY A 49 -25.48 -9.76 -16.08
C GLY A 49 -25.44 -11.28 -15.91
N ASP A 50 -26.48 -11.97 -16.34
CA ASP A 50 -26.57 -13.44 -16.31
C ASP A 50 -27.29 -13.96 -17.56
N SER A 51 -26.96 -15.18 -18.01
CA SER A 51 -27.67 -15.84 -19.11
C SER A 51 -28.98 -16.49 -18.67
N ASN A 52 -29.18 -16.69 -17.36
CA ASN A 52 -30.46 -17.11 -16.80
C ASN A 52 -30.73 -16.43 -15.44
N PRO A 53 -31.10 -15.14 -15.42
CA PRO A 53 -31.32 -14.38 -14.19
C PRO A 53 -32.34 -15.01 -13.22
N GLN A 54 -33.35 -15.72 -13.75
CA GLN A 54 -34.35 -16.41 -12.91
C GLN A 54 -33.77 -17.58 -12.11
N LYS A 55 -32.69 -18.21 -12.58
CA LYS A 55 -31.99 -19.28 -11.83
C LYS A 55 -31.03 -18.72 -10.77
N THR A 56 -30.73 -17.43 -10.77
CA THR A 56 -29.78 -16.79 -9.84
C THR A 56 -30.41 -16.65 -8.46
N ARG A 57 -30.38 -17.75 -7.68
CA ARG A 57 -30.93 -17.87 -6.32
C ARG A 57 -32.41 -17.47 -6.18
N GLY A 58 -33.18 -17.50 -7.28
CA GLY A 58 -34.60 -17.14 -7.32
C GLY A 58 -34.91 -15.65 -7.17
N ASN A 59 -33.89 -14.77 -7.22
CA ASN A 59 -34.06 -13.32 -7.04
C ASN A 59 -33.57 -12.55 -8.27
N VAL A 60 -34.37 -11.57 -8.71
CA VAL A 60 -33.97 -10.56 -9.71
C VAL A 60 -32.93 -9.56 -9.20
N TYR A 61 -32.44 -9.74 -7.96
CA TYR A 61 -31.47 -8.89 -7.28
C TYR A 61 -30.45 -9.74 -6.51
N PHE A 62 -29.19 -9.37 -6.58
CA PHE A 62 -28.10 -9.93 -5.78
C PHE A 62 -27.45 -8.79 -4.98
N LYS A 63 -27.44 -8.91 -3.65
CA LYS A 63 -26.91 -7.89 -2.72
C LYS A 63 -27.47 -6.46 -2.95
N GLY A 64 -28.72 -6.36 -3.40
CA GLY A 64 -29.40 -5.09 -3.69
C GLY A 64 -29.13 -4.52 -5.10
N VAL A 65 -28.26 -5.15 -5.90
CA VAL A 65 -28.02 -4.81 -7.31
C VAL A 65 -28.86 -5.72 -8.20
N PRO A 66 -29.55 -5.21 -9.25
CA PRO A 66 -30.37 -6.05 -10.13
C PRO A 66 -29.53 -7.08 -10.90
N VAL A 67 -30.13 -8.20 -11.26
CA VAL A 67 -29.56 -9.25 -12.13
C VAL A 67 -30.38 -9.29 -13.41
N LEU A 68 -29.78 -8.90 -14.54
CA LEU A 68 -30.49 -8.69 -15.81
C LEU A 68 -30.01 -9.66 -16.90
N GLY A 69 -30.92 -10.01 -17.81
CA GLY A 69 -30.64 -10.83 -18.99
C GLY A 69 -30.26 -9.98 -20.21
N ALA A 70 -29.72 -10.61 -21.25
CA ALA A 70 -29.27 -9.90 -22.45
C ALA A 70 -30.37 -9.06 -23.15
N ALA A 71 -31.57 -9.61 -23.33
CA ALA A 71 -32.68 -8.88 -23.96
C ALA A 71 -33.07 -7.62 -23.18
N GLU A 72 -33.16 -7.73 -21.86
CA GLU A 72 -33.48 -6.61 -20.95
C GLU A 72 -32.34 -5.58 -20.88
N LEU A 73 -31.08 -6.03 -21.00
CA LEU A 73 -29.93 -5.13 -21.15
C LEU A 73 -30.02 -4.31 -22.45
N MET A 74 -30.36 -4.93 -23.57
CA MET A 74 -30.52 -4.24 -24.86
C MET A 74 -31.71 -3.26 -24.85
N GLU A 75 -32.82 -3.65 -24.23
CA GLU A 75 -34.03 -2.82 -24.09
C GLU A 75 -33.78 -1.59 -23.21
N ARG A 76 -33.11 -1.77 -22.06
CA ARG A 76 -32.85 -0.68 -21.09
C ARG A 76 -31.66 0.19 -21.45
N PHE A 77 -30.66 -0.37 -22.14
CA PHE A 77 -29.38 0.31 -22.41
C PHE A 77 -28.99 0.10 -23.87
N GLY A 78 -29.08 1.16 -24.70
CA GLY A 78 -28.70 1.10 -26.13
C GLY A 78 -27.22 0.83 -26.42
N ARG A 79 -26.36 0.78 -25.40
CA ARG A 79 -24.96 0.31 -25.41
C ARG A 79 -24.57 -0.05 -23.98
N VAL A 80 -23.79 -1.11 -23.80
CA VAL A 80 -23.14 -1.42 -22.51
C VAL A 80 -21.67 -1.79 -22.70
N SER A 81 -20.94 -1.78 -21.59
CA SER A 81 -19.66 -2.46 -21.43
C SER A 81 -19.85 -3.60 -20.43
N ILE A 82 -19.11 -4.68 -20.59
CA ILE A 82 -19.25 -5.89 -19.77
C ILE A 82 -17.90 -6.18 -19.12
N MET A 83 -17.87 -6.35 -17.81
CA MET A 83 -16.70 -6.87 -17.10
C MET A 83 -16.96 -8.30 -16.65
N LEU A 84 -16.09 -9.23 -17.06
CA LEU A 84 -16.18 -10.64 -16.69
C LEU A 84 -15.70 -10.85 -15.25
N THR A 85 -16.61 -11.28 -14.36
CA THR A 85 -16.30 -11.54 -12.93
C THR A 85 -16.30 -13.03 -12.58
N VAL A 86 -15.92 -13.89 -13.54
CA VAL A 86 -15.92 -15.36 -13.42
C VAL A 86 -14.58 -15.94 -12.96
N LYS A 87 -14.50 -17.27 -12.74
CA LYS A 87 -13.24 -18.01 -12.50
C LYS A 87 -12.55 -18.33 -13.83
N ARG A 88 -11.21 -18.48 -13.84
CA ARG A 88 -10.38 -18.74 -15.03
C ARG A 88 -10.91 -19.88 -15.91
N ALA A 89 -11.23 -21.00 -15.28
CA ALA A 89 -11.80 -22.18 -15.94
C ALA A 89 -13.15 -21.93 -16.64
N ALA A 90 -13.90 -20.90 -16.24
CA ALA A 90 -15.21 -20.55 -16.80
C ALA A 90 -15.16 -19.47 -17.90
N VAL A 91 -14.00 -18.81 -18.12
CA VAL A 91 -13.87 -17.66 -19.02
C VAL A 91 -14.21 -18.03 -20.47
N GLY A 92 -13.67 -19.13 -20.99
CA GLY A 92 -13.96 -19.59 -22.35
C GLY A 92 -15.43 -20.00 -22.55
N GLY A 93 -16.12 -20.43 -21.49
CA GLY A 93 -17.57 -20.67 -21.51
C GLY A 93 -18.35 -19.34 -21.54
N ALA A 94 -18.02 -18.42 -20.63
CA ALA A 94 -18.65 -17.11 -20.53
C ALA A 94 -18.51 -16.30 -21.82
N LEU A 95 -17.34 -16.32 -22.48
CA LEU A 95 -17.13 -15.63 -23.76
C LEU A 95 -18.00 -16.20 -24.89
N LYS A 96 -18.16 -17.53 -24.97
CA LYS A 96 -19.08 -18.16 -25.95
C LYS A 96 -20.54 -17.77 -25.68
N THR A 97 -20.94 -17.73 -24.41
CA THR A 97 -22.27 -17.25 -24.02
C THR A 97 -22.48 -15.78 -24.37
N LEU A 98 -21.50 -14.91 -24.10
CA LEU A 98 -21.57 -13.49 -24.45
C LEU A 98 -21.64 -13.26 -25.96
N ASP A 99 -20.84 -13.97 -26.78
CA ASP A 99 -20.86 -13.79 -28.24
C ASP A 99 -22.18 -14.31 -28.83
N SER A 100 -22.74 -15.40 -28.29
CA SER A 100 -24.08 -15.88 -28.64
C SER A 100 -25.22 -14.92 -28.25
N LEU A 101 -25.03 -14.09 -27.22
CA LEU A 101 -26.07 -13.18 -26.72
C LEU A 101 -25.97 -11.77 -27.30
N PHE A 102 -24.75 -11.27 -27.54
CA PHE A 102 -24.47 -9.88 -27.91
C PHE A 102 -23.68 -9.72 -29.21
N GLY A 103 -23.13 -10.80 -29.79
CA GLY A 103 -22.21 -10.73 -30.93
C GLY A 103 -22.82 -10.25 -32.26
N ALA A 104 -24.16 -10.11 -32.31
CA ALA A 104 -24.96 -9.55 -33.40
C ALA A 104 -25.74 -8.28 -33.00
N TRP A 105 -25.53 -7.76 -31.79
CA TRP A 105 -26.13 -6.50 -31.33
C TRP A 105 -25.18 -5.35 -31.61
N GLU A 106 -25.69 -4.25 -32.16
CA GLU A 106 -24.90 -3.08 -32.53
C GLU A 106 -25.30 -1.87 -31.65
N PRO A 107 -24.34 -1.18 -31.01
CA PRO A 107 -22.90 -1.44 -30.99
C PRO A 107 -22.53 -2.66 -30.13
N VAL A 108 -21.64 -3.52 -30.65
CA VAL A 108 -21.17 -4.72 -29.92
C VAL A 108 -20.49 -4.31 -28.60
N PRO A 109 -20.88 -4.89 -27.46
CA PRO A 109 -20.27 -4.57 -26.17
C PRO A 109 -18.76 -4.83 -26.15
N THR A 110 -18.02 -3.89 -25.56
CA THR A 110 -16.63 -4.15 -25.16
C THR A 110 -16.63 -4.98 -23.88
N VAL A 111 -15.93 -6.11 -23.92
CA VAL A 111 -15.83 -7.08 -22.84
C VAL A 111 -14.46 -6.98 -22.20
N PHE A 112 -14.43 -6.41 -21.00
CA PHE A 112 -13.25 -6.30 -20.16
C PHE A 112 -13.00 -7.62 -19.43
N PHE A 113 -11.82 -8.18 -19.64
CA PHE A 113 -11.35 -9.36 -18.92
C PHE A 113 -10.16 -8.99 -18.02
N LEU A 114 -10.39 -9.04 -16.70
CA LEU A 114 -9.30 -9.08 -15.74
C LEU A 114 -8.85 -10.53 -15.60
N ASP A 115 -7.56 -10.81 -15.80
CA ASP A 115 -7.03 -12.15 -15.62
C ASP A 115 -7.29 -12.60 -14.17
N SER A 116 -7.95 -13.73 -14.07
CA SER A 116 -8.93 -14.00 -13.03
C SER A 116 -8.36 -14.73 -11.81
N ASP A 117 -7.04 -14.82 -11.75
CA ASP A 117 -6.30 -15.21 -10.56
C ASP A 117 -5.97 -13.93 -9.79
N PHE A 118 -6.16 -13.92 -8.46
CA PHE A 118 -5.94 -12.73 -7.60
C PHE A 118 -4.49 -12.21 -7.60
N GLU A 119 -3.59 -12.96 -8.24
CA GLU A 119 -2.17 -12.71 -8.40
C GLU A 119 -1.82 -11.81 -9.60
N THR A 120 -2.80 -11.38 -10.40
CA THR A 120 -2.51 -10.67 -11.65
C THR A 120 -2.34 -9.15 -11.45
N ALA A 121 -1.44 -8.56 -12.23
CA ALA A 121 -1.13 -7.13 -12.15
C ALA A 121 -2.36 -6.22 -12.41
N GLN A 122 -3.33 -6.68 -13.19
CA GLN A 122 -4.57 -5.95 -13.47
C GLN A 122 -5.46 -5.82 -12.23
N HIS A 123 -5.65 -6.92 -11.48
CA HIS A 123 -6.41 -6.91 -10.23
C HIS A 123 -5.79 -5.90 -9.24
N THR A 124 -4.48 -5.96 -9.07
CA THR A 124 -3.74 -5.05 -8.20
C THR A 124 -3.85 -3.59 -8.62
N ARG A 125 -3.72 -3.29 -9.91
CA ARG A 125 -3.91 -1.92 -10.43
C ARG A 125 -5.33 -1.43 -10.16
N LEU A 126 -6.37 -2.25 -10.38
CA LEU A 126 -7.75 -1.89 -10.05
C LEU A 126 -7.92 -1.60 -8.54
N MET A 127 -7.34 -2.42 -7.66
CA MET A 127 -7.32 -2.15 -6.22
C MET A 127 -6.65 -0.81 -5.89
N MET A 128 -5.50 -0.51 -6.50
CA MET A 128 -4.78 0.75 -6.30
C MET A 128 -5.58 1.97 -6.77
N TYR A 129 -6.24 1.88 -7.92
CA TYR A 129 -7.15 2.93 -8.42
C TYR A 129 -8.36 3.12 -7.50
N ALA A 130 -8.97 2.04 -7.02
CA ALA A 130 -10.11 2.11 -6.09
C ALA A 130 -9.75 2.76 -4.75
N ARG A 131 -8.52 2.53 -4.24
CA ARG A 131 -7.99 3.21 -3.07
C ARG A 131 -7.72 4.69 -3.36
N ARG A 132 -7.16 5.01 -4.53
CA ARG A 132 -6.85 6.38 -4.94
C ARG A 132 -8.11 7.24 -5.12
N ALA A 133 -9.19 6.66 -5.64
CA ALA A 133 -10.47 7.36 -5.79
C ALA A 133 -11.14 7.73 -4.45
N GLN A 134 -10.76 7.07 -3.35
CA GLN A 134 -11.20 7.45 -2.01
C GLN A 134 -10.43 8.67 -1.45
N LEU A 135 -9.35 9.12 -2.10
CA LEU A 135 -8.56 10.26 -1.66
C LEU A 135 -9.16 11.59 -2.15
N ARG A 136 -9.39 12.50 -1.21
CA ARG A 136 -9.82 13.89 -1.40
C ARG A 136 -8.65 14.83 -1.73
N ARG A 137 -7.43 14.42 -1.41
CA ARG A 137 -6.17 15.13 -1.74
C ARG A 137 -5.14 14.16 -2.29
N THR A 138 -4.60 14.46 -3.46
CA THR A 138 -3.71 13.57 -4.21
C THR A 138 -2.30 14.14 -4.42
N ASP A 139 -2.10 15.43 -4.16
CA ASP A 139 -0.79 16.06 -4.09
C ASP A 139 -0.43 16.28 -2.62
N PHE A 140 0.41 15.39 -2.09
CA PHE A 140 0.95 15.40 -0.74
C PHE A 140 2.39 14.90 -0.76
N THR A 141 3.17 15.22 0.28
CA THR A 141 4.47 14.61 0.52
C THR A 141 4.47 13.84 1.83
N ILE A 142 4.99 12.61 1.83
CA ILE A 142 5.19 11.79 3.04
C ILE A 142 6.69 11.72 3.28
N LEU A 143 7.17 12.27 4.40
CA LEU A 143 8.52 11.98 4.90
C LEU A 143 8.46 10.75 5.79
N ALA A 144 9.42 9.83 5.65
CA ALA A 144 9.57 8.66 6.51
C ALA A 144 11.05 8.35 6.78
N ASN A 145 11.34 7.67 7.88
CA ASN A 145 12.67 7.13 8.18
C ASN A 145 12.99 5.83 7.43
N THR A 146 12.03 5.29 6.66
CA THR A 146 12.15 4.02 5.94
C THR A 146 11.53 4.11 4.55
N CYS A 147 11.68 3.05 3.75
CA CYS A 147 11.10 2.94 2.42
C CYS A 147 9.55 2.98 2.40
N THR A 148 8.87 2.86 3.56
CA THR A 148 7.40 2.86 3.71
C THR A 148 6.73 4.04 3.01
N ALA A 149 7.33 5.24 3.03
CA ALA A 149 6.80 6.39 2.29
C ALA A 149 6.61 6.08 0.80
N GLY A 150 7.62 5.49 0.16
CA GLY A 150 7.58 5.12 -1.26
C GLY A 150 6.57 4.01 -1.56
N ASP A 151 6.37 3.07 -0.64
CA ASP A 151 5.40 1.98 -0.78
C ASP A 151 3.95 2.46 -0.64
N TRP A 152 3.70 3.49 0.17
CA TRP A 152 2.37 4.10 0.28
C TRP A 152 1.97 4.84 -1.01
N TYR A 153 2.88 5.46 -1.76
CA TYR A 153 2.53 5.97 -3.11
C TYR A 153 2.17 4.83 -4.08
N LYS A 154 2.87 3.69 -4.03
CA LYS A 154 2.54 2.51 -4.86
C LYS A 154 1.15 1.97 -4.52
N TYR A 155 0.75 1.95 -3.24
CA TYR A 155 -0.58 1.49 -2.80
C TYR A 155 -1.75 2.22 -3.49
N PHE A 156 -1.54 3.47 -3.90
CA PHE A 156 -2.50 4.32 -4.61
C PHE A 156 -2.20 4.48 -6.11
N ASN A 157 -1.22 3.75 -6.67
CA ASN A 157 -0.74 3.96 -8.04
C ASN A 157 -0.39 5.44 -8.32
N PHE A 158 0.38 6.06 -7.42
CA PHE A 158 1.00 7.35 -7.62
C PHE A 158 2.49 7.20 -7.97
N THR A 159 2.98 8.10 -8.82
CA THR A 159 4.42 8.42 -8.85
C THR A 159 4.79 9.05 -7.49
N PRO A 160 5.80 8.53 -6.77
CA PRO A 160 6.18 9.09 -5.48
C PRO A 160 6.50 10.59 -5.53
N ASN A 161 5.82 11.38 -4.70
CA ASN A 161 6.15 12.79 -4.44
C ASN A 161 6.84 12.96 -3.09
N THR A 162 7.93 12.22 -2.89
CA THR A 162 8.75 12.28 -1.68
C THR A 162 10.22 11.98 -1.98
N PRO A 163 11.16 12.72 -1.38
CA PRO A 163 12.58 12.40 -1.44
C PRO A 163 12.94 11.21 -0.55
N THR A 164 12.22 10.95 0.55
CA THR A 164 12.55 9.84 1.49
C THR A 164 12.04 8.48 1.02
N ARG A 165 12.07 8.22 -0.29
CA ARG A 165 11.79 6.90 -0.87
C ARG A 165 13.09 6.13 -1.07
N ARG A 166 13.00 4.80 -1.12
CA ARG A 166 14.11 3.89 -1.44
C ARG A 166 15.32 3.97 -0.48
N MET A 167 15.12 4.52 0.72
CA MET A 167 16.19 4.73 1.70
C MET A 167 15.77 4.36 3.11
N ILE A 168 16.75 4.38 4.00
CA ILE A 168 16.59 4.37 5.44
C ILE A 168 17.29 5.63 6.01
N ILE A 169 16.72 6.19 7.07
CA ILE A 169 17.32 7.29 7.84
C ILE A 169 17.32 6.83 9.30
N TYR A 170 18.50 6.77 9.92
CA TYR A 170 18.60 6.30 11.31
C TYR A 170 17.82 7.24 12.25
N PRO A 171 17.17 6.73 13.31
CA PRO A 171 16.26 7.50 14.16
C PRO A 171 16.77 8.88 14.61
N ASN A 172 18.03 8.95 15.07
CA ASN A 172 18.67 10.21 15.49
C ASN A 172 18.93 11.19 14.34
N HIS A 173 19.20 10.69 13.12
CA HIS A 173 19.38 11.51 11.93
C HIS A 173 18.01 11.97 11.40
N TYR A 174 16.98 11.13 11.52
CA TYR A 174 15.62 11.48 11.11
C TYR A 174 15.00 12.57 11.98
N LEU A 175 15.13 12.47 13.30
CA LEU A 175 14.63 13.53 14.22
C LEU A 175 15.38 14.86 14.02
N ARG A 176 16.67 14.83 13.67
CA ARG A 176 17.43 16.02 13.28
C ARG A 176 16.94 16.59 11.94
N LEU A 177 16.77 15.76 10.92
CA LEU A 177 16.20 16.16 9.63
C LEU A 177 14.83 16.83 9.81
N LEU A 178 13.98 16.28 10.68
CA LEU A 178 12.65 16.79 10.95
C LEU A 178 12.61 18.06 11.82
N SER A 179 13.71 18.48 12.46
CA SER A 179 13.72 19.74 13.22
C SER A 179 13.81 20.97 12.31
N ASP A 180 14.43 20.84 11.14
CA ASP A 180 14.44 21.85 10.05
C ASP A 180 14.52 21.19 8.66
N PRO A 181 13.44 20.54 8.19
CA PRO A 181 13.49 19.76 6.96
C PRO A 181 13.74 20.63 5.72
N ARG A 182 13.32 21.90 5.73
CA ARG A 182 13.60 22.84 4.64
C ARG A 182 15.08 23.23 4.61
N GLY A 183 15.67 23.57 5.76
CA GLY A 183 17.11 23.86 5.85
C GLY A 183 17.96 22.65 5.45
N TYR A 184 17.65 21.44 5.93
CA TYR A 184 18.36 20.23 5.51
C TYR A 184 18.23 19.94 4.02
N PHE A 185 17.04 20.10 3.41
CA PHE A 185 16.85 19.80 1.98
C PHE A 185 17.49 20.85 1.06
N SER A 186 17.83 22.04 1.57
CA SER A 186 18.60 23.06 0.86
C SER A 186 20.11 22.82 0.84
N LYS A 187 20.62 21.88 1.65
CA LYS A 187 22.05 21.54 1.69
C LYS A 187 22.44 20.69 0.48
N SER A 188 23.69 20.82 0.04
CA SER A 188 24.30 19.87 -0.90
C SER A 188 24.27 18.47 -0.30
N LEU A 189 23.89 17.47 -1.10
CA LEU A 189 23.99 16.08 -0.74
C LEU A 189 25.40 15.58 -1.11
N GLU A 190 26.17 15.20 -0.09
CA GLU A 190 27.56 14.78 -0.22
C GLU A 190 27.69 13.26 -0.03
N HIS A 191 28.65 12.61 -0.69
CA HIS A 191 28.94 11.18 -0.48
C HIS A 191 29.71 11.04 0.83
N ALA A 192 29.18 10.24 1.77
CA ALA A 192 29.82 10.01 3.05
C ALA A 192 30.68 8.74 3.04
N CYS A 193 30.09 7.63 2.59
CA CYS A 193 30.72 6.33 2.44
C CYS A 193 29.79 5.38 1.67
N ASP A 194 30.23 4.15 1.43
CA ASP A 194 29.37 3.04 1.04
C ASP A 194 29.25 2.06 2.21
N ALA A 195 28.06 1.47 2.39
CA ALA A 195 27.72 0.59 3.50
C ALA A 195 27.03 -0.70 3.00
N ILE A 196 26.96 -1.72 3.86
CA ILE A 196 26.42 -3.06 3.51
C ILE A 196 25.07 -3.28 4.19
N VAL A 197 24.09 -3.86 3.48
CA VAL A 197 22.80 -4.27 4.07
C VAL A 197 23.02 -5.47 5.01
N PRO A 198 22.77 -5.37 6.34
CA PRO A 198 23.16 -6.43 7.28
C PRO A 198 22.30 -7.71 7.26
N ARG A 199 21.23 -7.79 6.45
CA ARG A 199 20.19 -8.83 6.55
C ARG A 199 19.71 -9.44 5.22
N GLU A 200 20.32 -9.07 4.09
CA GLU A 200 20.06 -9.72 2.80
C GLU A 200 21.15 -10.78 2.53
N PRO A 201 20.84 -11.94 1.91
CA PRO A 201 21.78 -13.06 1.74
C PRO A 201 22.98 -12.78 0.81
N PHE A 202 23.10 -11.55 0.28
CA PHE A 202 24.13 -11.15 -0.69
C PHE A 202 24.93 -9.91 -0.31
N GLY A 203 24.75 -9.36 0.91
CA GLY A 203 25.60 -8.26 1.41
C GLY A 203 25.64 -7.04 0.49
N GLN A 204 24.48 -6.62 -0.04
CA GLN A 204 24.40 -5.52 -1.00
C GLN A 204 25.07 -4.26 -0.45
N ILE A 205 26.05 -3.75 -1.19
CA ILE A 205 26.65 -2.43 -0.97
C ILE A 205 25.67 -1.37 -1.48
N TYR A 206 25.49 -0.30 -0.71
CA TYR A 206 24.67 0.85 -1.05
C TYR A 206 25.36 2.15 -0.59
N PRO A 207 25.13 3.28 -1.27
CA PRO A 207 25.76 4.54 -0.92
C PRO A 207 25.07 5.22 0.26
N VAL A 208 25.87 5.84 1.13
CA VAL A 208 25.41 6.73 2.20
C VAL A 208 25.69 8.17 1.80
N GLY A 209 24.63 8.97 1.72
CA GLY A 209 24.75 10.41 1.53
C GLY A 209 24.62 11.19 2.84
N ARG A 210 25.12 12.41 2.87
CA ARG A 210 25.08 13.30 4.03
C ARG A 210 24.55 14.69 3.66
N LEU A 211 23.67 15.22 4.51
CA LEU A 211 23.13 16.59 4.45
C LEU A 211 23.58 17.35 5.71
N GLY A 212 24.79 17.90 5.67
CA GLY A 212 25.43 18.46 6.88
C GLY A 212 25.81 17.36 7.87
N ASP A 213 24.99 17.14 8.90
CA ASP A 213 25.21 16.14 9.97
C ASP A 213 24.18 14.98 9.96
N VAL A 214 23.20 15.03 9.03
CA VAL A 214 22.20 13.98 8.78
C VAL A 214 22.71 13.02 7.72
N GLU A 215 22.46 11.71 7.88
CA GLU A 215 22.88 10.65 6.96
C GLU A 215 21.68 9.93 6.37
N LEU A 216 21.77 9.63 5.07
CA LEU A 216 20.73 9.02 4.25
C LEU A 216 21.28 7.73 3.64
N HIS A 217 20.69 6.59 4.00
CA HIS A 217 21.15 5.27 3.59
C HIS A 217 20.33 4.80 2.38
N PHE A 218 20.88 4.95 1.17
CA PHE A 218 20.15 4.69 -0.08
C PHE A 218 20.11 3.20 -0.44
N ILE A 219 19.51 2.39 0.44
CA ILE A 219 19.54 0.91 0.44
C ILE A 219 19.09 0.19 -0.85
N HIS A 220 18.45 0.87 -1.81
CA HIS A 220 18.07 0.27 -3.09
C HIS A 220 18.86 0.82 -4.29
N ASP A 221 19.90 1.62 -4.08
CA ASP A 221 20.71 2.19 -5.14
C ASP A 221 22.12 1.60 -5.14
N HIS A 222 22.75 1.56 -6.31
CA HIS A 222 24.06 0.94 -6.51
C HIS A 222 25.21 1.95 -6.45
N ASP A 223 24.95 3.22 -6.73
CA ASP A 223 25.94 4.29 -6.79
C ASP A 223 25.37 5.62 -6.28
N PHE A 224 26.26 6.46 -5.74
CA PHE A 224 25.87 7.71 -5.11
C PHE A 224 25.33 8.75 -6.10
N ASP A 225 25.86 8.84 -7.32
CA ASP A 225 25.46 9.86 -8.29
C ASP A 225 24.00 9.65 -8.75
N THR A 226 23.59 8.41 -9.01
CA THR A 226 22.19 8.03 -9.27
C THR A 226 21.28 8.35 -8.09
N ALA A 227 21.73 8.06 -6.86
CA ALA A 227 20.97 8.36 -5.66
C ALA A 227 20.80 9.88 -5.44
N ARG A 228 21.86 10.67 -5.68
CA ARG A 228 21.86 12.13 -5.58
C ARG A 228 20.99 12.79 -6.65
N ALA A 229 21.15 12.42 -7.92
CA ALA A 229 20.37 13.01 -9.01
C ALA A 229 18.85 12.78 -8.81
N ARG A 230 18.47 11.62 -8.28
CA ARG A 230 17.10 11.36 -7.85
C ARG A 230 16.70 12.23 -6.63
N TRP A 231 17.53 12.27 -5.59
CA TRP A 231 17.25 13.04 -4.38
C TRP A 231 16.96 14.50 -4.70
N GLU A 232 17.79 15.16 -5.51
CA GLU A 232 17.63 16.56 -5.90
C GLU A 232 16.29 16.80 -6.62
N VAL A 233 15.92 15.94 -7.57
CA VAL A 233 14.65 16.00 -8.30
C VAL A 233 13.44 15.73 -7.40
N ASP A 234 13.55 14.85 -6.40
CA ASP A 234 12.44 14.55 -5.49
C ASP A 234 12.31 15.59 -4.37
N ALA A 235 13.42 16.12 -3.86
CA ALA A 235 13.45 17.14 -2.82
C ALA A 235 12.92 18.49 -3.32
N ALA A 236 13.18 18.84 -4.58
CA ALA A 236 12.63 20.02 -5.24
C ALA A 236 11.09 19.98 -5.44
N ARG A 237 10.46 18.79 -5.34
CA ARG A 237 9.01 18.59 -5.59
C ARG A 237 8.18 18.44 -4.31
N VAL A 238 8.81 18.57 -3.13
CA VAL A 238 8.14 18.45 -1.83
C VAL A 238 6.99 19.45 -1.71
N ASN A 239 5.76 18.94 -1.56
CA ASN A 239 4.64 19.78 -1.18
C ASN A 239 4.68 20.02 0.33
N TRP A 240 5.27 21.14 0.72
CA TRP A 240 5.40 21.55 2.12
C TRP A 240 4.07 21.95 2.78
N ASP A 241 3.07 22.35 2.00
CA ASP A 241 1.76 22.81 2.49
C ASP A 241 0.83 21.63 2.80
N ASN A 242 1.08 20.46 2.20
CA ASN A 242 0.39 19.20 2.45
C ASN A 242 1.38 18.08 2.82
N LEU A 243 2.20 18.37 3.84
CA LEU A 243 3.20 17.46 4.39
C LEU A 243 2.59 16.47 5.39
N PHE A 244 3.09 15.24 5.33
CA PHE A 244 2.83 14.15 6.26
C PHE A 244 4.17 13.59 6.76
N VAL A 245 4.24 13.25 8.04
CA VAL A 245 5.46 12.74 8.67
C VAL A 245 5.19 11.39 9.31
N LEU A 246 5.83 10.35 8.79
CA LEU A 246 5.81 9.00 9.33
C LEU A 246 7.12 8.72 10.08
N PHE A 247 7.01 8.05 11.21
CA PHE A 247 8.13 7.40 11.90
C PHE A 247 7.74 5.95 12.12
N ASP A 248 8.64 5.00 11.93
CA ASP A 248 8.37 3.59 12.23
C ASP A 248 9.58 2.86 12.84
N ASP A 249 9.29 1.80 13.59
CA ASP A 249 10.27 0.94 14.28
C ASP A 249 10.60 -0.36 13.53
N ALA A 250 10.21 -0.49 12.25
CA ALA A 250 10.27 -1.77 11.54
C ALA A 250 11.70 -2.27 11.30
N HIS A 251 12.68 -1.37 11.20
CA HIS A 251 14.10 -1.70 11.03
C HIS A 251 14.96 -1.46 12.28
N PHE A 252 14.52 -0.63 13.22
CA PHE A 252 15.27 -0.28 14.44
C PHE A 252 14.32 -0.09 15.63
N PRO A 253 14.67 -0.61 16.83
CA PRO A 253 13.92 -0.29 18.03
C PRO A 253 13.97 1.22 18.31
N LEU A 254 12.80 1.78 18.63
CA LEU A 254 12.67 3.17 19.04
C LEU A 254 12.46 3.25 20.56
N SER A 255 13.40 3.91 21.24
CA SER A 255 13.29 4.17 22.67
C SER A 255 12.13 5.13 22.98
N LEU A 256 11.66 5.11 24.23
CA LEU A 256 10.68 6.07 24.73
C LEU A 256 11.17 7.53 24.59
N SER A 257 12.48 7.79 24.66
CA SER A 257 13.03 9.13 24.44
C SER A 257 12.89 9.59 22.98
N LEU A 258 13.11 8.70 22.00
CA LEU A 258 12.91 9.01 20.58
C LEU A 258 11.42 9.20 20.25
N ALA A 259 10.55 8.36 20.80
CA ALA A 259 9.10 8.51 20.67
C ALA A 259 8.60 9.86 21.23
N ARG A 260 9.10 10.28 22.41
CA ARG A 260 8.78 11.59 23.01
C ARG A 260 9.35 12.76 22.21
N ALA A 261 10.56 12.62 21.65
CA ALA A 261 11.13 13.64 20.78
C ALA A 261 10.30 13.81 19.50
N PHE A 262 9.80 12.71 18.92
CA PHE A 262 8.87 12.77 17.79
C PHE A 262 7.51 13.38 18.16
N GLU A 263 6.95 13.05 19.32
CA GLU A 263 5.73 13.68 19.88
C GLU A 263 5.90 15.20 20.05
N ALA A 264 7.10 15.70 20.35
CA ALA A 264 7.37 17.13 20.50
C ALA A 264 7.47 17.93 19.19
N LEU A 265 7.69 17.28 18.03
CA LEU A 265 7.85 17.99 16.75
C LEU A 265 6.53 18.65 16.26
N PRO A 266 6.55 19.88 15.73
CA PRO A 266 5.34 20.68 15.47
C PRO A 266 4.57 20.31 14.18
N PHE A 267 4.55 19.03 13.77
CA PHE A 267 3.81 18.58 12.59
C PHE A 267 2.35 18.21 12.94
N VAL A 268 1.41 18.78 12.19
CA VAL A 268 -0.04 18.51 12.33
C VAL A 268 -0.39 17.08 11.88
N ASN A 269 0.18 16.64 10.74
CA ASN A 269 -0.05 15.31 10.17
C ASN A 269 1.16 14.42 10.47
N LYS A 270 1.20 13.77 11.64
CA LYS A 270 2.31 12.86 11.98
C LYS A 270 1.86 11.59 12.67
N ILE A 271 2.53 10.49 12.34
CA ILE A 271 2.28 9.18 12.94
C ILE A 271 3.61 8.51 13.27
N PHE A 272 3.69 7.93 14.46
CA PHE A 272 4.65 6.91 14.81
C PHE A 272 3.95 5.54 14.76
N LEU A 273 4.27 4.74 13.74
CA LEU A 273 3.81 3.36 13.60
C LEU A 273 4.71 2.42 14.39
N THR A 274 4.12 1.67 15.30
CA THR A 274 4.84 0.76 16.19
C THR A 274 4.00 -0.45 16.58
N ARG A 275 4.66 -1.55 16.95
CA ARG A 275 4.00 -2.69 17.61
C ARG A 275 3.80 -2.51 19.13
N TYR A 276 4.42 -1.48 19.72
CA TYR A 276 4.43 -1.25 21.17
C TYR A 276 3.41 -0.17 21.59
N ALA A 277 2.95 -0.24 22.84
CA ALA A 277 2.10 0.79 23.43
C ALA A 277 2.96 1.88 24.09
N TYR A 278 2.67 3.15 23.79
CA TYR A 278 3.27 4.31 24.45
C TYR A 278 2.16 5.22 25.01
N PRO A 279 1.64 4.92 26.22
CA PRO A 279 0.52 5.66 26.80
C PRO A 279 0.80 7.18 26.88
N GLY A 280 -0.16 7.97 26.43
CA GLY A 280 -0.09 9.44 26.47
C GLY A 280 0.63 10.12 25.30
N LEU A 281 1.18 9.38 24.31
CA LEU A 281 1.68 9.96 23.07
C LEU A 281 0.58 9.92 22.00
N ARG A 282 0.20 11.08 21.43
CA ARG A 282 -0.85 11.16 20.40
C ARG A 282 -0.36 10.70 19.03
N CYS A 283 0.90 10.91 18.70
CA CYS A 283 1.45 10.49 17.40
C CYS A 283 1.39 8.97 17.19
N VAL A 284 1.25 8.16 18.24
CA VAL A 284 1.38 6.70 18.14
C VAL A 284 0.11 6.06 17.55
N CYS A 285 0.30 5.24 16.53
CA CYS A 285 -0.71 4.30 16.03
C CYS A 285 -0.11 2.90 16.04
N ARG A 286 -0.79 1.96 16.71
CA ARG A 286 -0.31 0.58 16.79
C ARG A 286 -0.58 -0.19 15.51
N TYR A 287 0.26 -1.17 15.20
CA TYR A 287 0.03 -2.11 14.10
C TYR A 287 0.25 -3.57 14.51
N ASN A 288 -0.31 -4.51 13.74
CA ASN A 288 -0.14 -5.94 13.96
C ASN A 288 1.13 -6.45 13.25
N PRO A 289 2.18 -6.90 13.97
CA PRO A 289 3.47 -7.24 13.38
C PRO A 289 3.51 -8.55 12.58
N ARG A 290 2.40 -9.28 12.44
CA ARG A 290 2.31 -10.57 11.70
C ARG A 290 2.69 -10.55 10.21
N MET A 291 3.01 -9.38 9.64
CA MET A 291 3.22 -9.17 8.19
C MET A 291 4.58 -8.52 7.88
N LEU A 292 5.61 -8.86 8.65
CA LEU A 292 6.98 -8.38 8.46
C LEU A 292 7.84 -9.39 7.68
N TRP A 293 7.71 -9.33 6.34
CA TRP A 293 8.62 -9.89 5.31
C TRP A 293 8.55 -11.41 5.04
N PRO A 294 8.76 -11.90 3.80
CA PRO A 294 8.70 -11.24 2.48
C PRO A 294 7.49 -11.71 1.65
N VAL A 295 6.67 -10.78 1.17
CA VAL A 295 5.80 -10.99 -0.01
C VAL A 295 6.30 -10.08 -1.13
N VAL A 296 7.53 -10.36 -1.56
CA VAL A 296 8.17 -9.76 -2.76
C VAL A 296 7.60 -10.36 -4.05
N LEU A 297 6.70 -11.33 -3.93
CA LEU A 297 5.89 -11.93 -4.99
C LEU A 297 4.41 -11.83 -4.59
N ASN A 298 3.60 -11.07 -5.32
CA ASN A 298 2.15 -10.89 -5.16
C ASN A 298 1.64 -10.05 -3.95
N HIS A 299 1.69 -8.73 -4.14
CA HIS A 299 0.52 -7.84 -3.97
C HIS A 299 -0.10 -7.56 -2.59
N ASN A 300 0.35 -8.20 -1.51
CA ASN A 300 -0.08 -7.90 -0.13
C ASN A 300 1.08 -7.44 0.79
N VAL A 301 1.69 -6.29 0.48
CA VAL A 301 2.58 -5.54 1.41
C VAL A 301 1.79 -4.94 2.59
N TYR A 302 0.47 -4.90 2.43
CA TYR A 302 -0.53 -4.37 3.35
C TYR A 302 -0.92 -5.48 4.33
N LEU A 303 -2.01 -5.34 5.10
CA LEU A 303 -2.26 -6.13 6.32
C LEU A 303 -1.22 -5.88 7.45
N ARG A 304 0.01 -5.47 7.10
CA ARG A 304 1.01 -4.86 8.01
C ARG A 304 0.43 -3.75 8.90
N TYR A 305 -0.69 -3.15 8.49
CA TYR A 305 -1.36 -2.05 9.18
C TYR A 305 -2.87 -2.28 9.36
N GLU A 306 -3.30 -3.50 9.69
CA GLU A 306 -4.72 -3.84 9.99
C GLU A 306 -5.41 -2.91 11.02
N ARG A 307 -4.62 -2.20 11.84
CA ARG A 307 -5.10 -1.25 12.85
C ARG A 307 -4.97 0.23 12.46
N PHE A 308 -4.67 0.56 11.20
CA PHE A 308 -4.48 1.95 10.78
C PHE A 308 -5.24 2.30 9.49
N ASP A 309 -6.09 3.33 9.55
CA ASP A 309 -6.80 3.85 8.38
C ASP A 309 -5.95 4.88 7.61
N LEU A 310 -5.06 4.36 6.75
CA LEU A 310 -4.22 5.16 5.85
C LEU A 310 -5.04 6.09 4.93
N VAL A 311 -6.20 5.64 4.44
CA VAL A 311 -7.04 6.41 3.52
C VAL A 311 -7.62 7.61 4.27
N ARG A 312 -8.17 7.38 5.46
CA ARG A 312 -8.74 8.43 6.31
C ARG A 312 -7.68 9.40 6.81
N TRP A 313 -6.49 8.93 7.22
CA TRP A 313 -5.38 9.83 7.59
C TRP A 313 -4.94 10.72 6.43
N LEU A 314 -4.71 10.15 5.24
CA LEU A 314 -4.40 10.90 4.03
C LEU A 314 -5.55 11.80 3.55
N ASN A 315 -6.73 11.73 4.16
CA ASN A 315 -7.91 12.52 3.85
C ASN A 315 -8.26 13.61 4.89
N GLU A 316 -7.92 13.38 6.15
CA GLU A 316 -8.27 14.26 7.28
C GLU A 316 -7.04 14.92 7.88
N GLY A 317 -5.96 14.16 8.06
CA GLY A 317 -4.75 14.63 8.75
C GLY A 317 -4.93 14.60 10.27
N GLY A 318 -3.83 14.74 11.00
CA GLY A 318 -3.82 14.57 12.45
C GLY A 318 -2.79 13.54 12.93
N GLN A 319 -3.01 13.06 14.15
CA GLN A 319 -2.06 12.27 14.94
C GLN A 319 -2.45 10.78 14.95
N GLY A 320 -1.50 9.88 15.17
CA GLY A 320 -1.72 8.43 15.08
C GLY A 320 -2.90 7.89 15.89
N SER A 321 -3.12 8.40 17.10
CA SER A 321 -4.24 8.01 17.97
C SER A 321 -5.61 8.24 17.34
N ASP A 322 -5.71 9.17 16.40
CA ASP A 322 -6.97 9.59 15.79
C ASP A 322 -7.42 8.62 14.67
N PHE A 323 -6.54 7.68 14.28
CA PHE A 323 -6.69 6.74 13.15
C PHE A 323 -6.42 5.26 13.52
N GLU A 324 -6.24 4.93 14.80
CA GLU A 324 -6.20 3.53 15.25
C GLU A 324 -7.60 2.90 15.11
N LEU A 325 -7.68 1.80 14.35
CA LEU A 325 -8.92 1.05 14.18
C LEU A 325 -9.19 0.16 15.40
N GLY A 326 -10.46 0.13 15.81
CA GLY A 326 -10.96 -0.81 16.82
C GLY A 326 -10.68 -2.26 16.43
N SER A 327 -10.42 -3.09 17.43
CA SER A 327 -9.81 -4.40 17.25
C SER A 327 -10.84 -5.51 17.12
N VAL A 328 -10.78 -6.27 16.01
CA VAL A 328 -11.50 -7.55 15.81
C VAL A 328 -10.90 -8.67 16.70
N MET A 329 -9.80 -8.41 17.39
CA MET A 329 -9.11 -9.38 18.27
C MET A 329 -9.33 -9.13 19.77
N ASP A 330 -10.08 -8.09 20.15
CA ASP A 330 -10.45 -7.89 21.57
C ASP A 330 -11.57 -8.87 21.99
N ASP A 331 -12.21 -9.53 21.02
CA ASP A 331 -13.21 -10.60 21.18
C ASP A 331 -12.63 -12.03 21.15
N LEU A 332 -11.30 -12.21 21.03
CA LEU A 332 -10.68 -13.55 20.99
C LEU A 332 -10.32 -14.06 22.40
N PRO A 333 -10.62 -15.34 22.73
CA PRO A 333 -10.27 -15.91 24.02
C PRO A 333 -8.76 -15.88 24.32
N PRO A 334 -8.34 -15.58 25.56
CA PRO A 334 -6.92 -15.50 25.94
C PRO A 334 -6.09 -16.76 25.58
N GLU A 335 -6.68 -17.95 25.59
CA GLU A 335 -5.99 -19.18 25.20
C GLU A 335 -5.54 -19.21 23.73
N TYR A 336 -6.21 -18.48 22.83
CA TYR A 336 -5.74 -18.28 21.45
C TYR A 336 -4.69 -17.19 21.33
N VAL A 337 -4.67 -16.25 22.27
CA VAL A 337 -3.70 -15.16 22.34
C VAL A 337 -2.33 -15.75 22.68
N ASP A 338 -2.23 -16.58 23.72
CA ASP A 338 -0.96 -17.18 24.17
C ASP A 338 -0.37 -18.16 23.13
N TRP A 339 -1.17 -19.04 22.53
CA TRP A 339 -0.70 -19.94 21.46
C TRP A 339 -0.12 -19.19 20.25
N LEU A 340 -0.63 -18.00 19.97
CA LEU A 340 -0.18 -17.14 18.87
C LEU A 340 1.03 -16.26 19.24
N TYR A 341 1.41 -16.16 20.51
CA TYR A 341 2.63 -15.48 20.96
C TYR A 341 3.81 -16.45 21.14
N ASP A 342 3.58 -17.65 21.68
CA ASP A 342 4.64 -18.65 21.87
C ASP A 342 4.92 -19.50 20.60
N GLY A 343 3.95 -19.63 19.70
CA GLY A 343 4.01 -20.56 18.56
C GLY A 343 4.65 -20.05 17.26
N GLY A 344 5.10 -18.79 17.18
CA GLY A 344 5.38 -18.15 15.88
C GLY A 344 6.46 -17.07 15.88
N ILE A 345 7.73 -17.49 15.79
CA ILE A 345 8.90 -16.64 15.48
C ILE A 345 9.07 -15.46 16.46
N SER A 346 9.52 -15.78 17.67
CA SER A 346 10.33 -14.84 18.45
C SER A 346 11.67 -14.62 17.75
N ILE A 347 11.83 -13.45 17.12
CA ILE A 347 13.16 -12.87 16.82
C ILE A 347 13.19 -11.49 17.48
N ASN A 348 13.08 -11.48 18.80
CA ASN A 348 13.56 -10.38 19.63
C ASN A 348 15.00 -10.71 20.04
N TYR A 349 15.92 -9.86 19.60
CA TYR A 349 17.23 -9.58 20.21
C TYR A 349 18.06 -10.75 20.72
N ASP A 350 19.10 -11.09 19.95
CA ASP A 350 20.43 -11.14 20.57
C ASP A 350 21.46 -10.33 19.75
N LEU A 351 21.50 -9.03 20.04
CA LEU A 351 22.51 -8.11 19.51
C LEU A 351 23.88 -8.28 20.20
N ASN A 352 23.94 -8.97 21.34
CA ASN A 352 25.20 -9.24 22.04
C ASN A 352 25.88 -10.48 21.44
N ASP A 353 25.15 -11.58 21.25
CA ASP A 353 25.72 -12.85 20.80
C ASP A 353 26.32 -12.79 19.37
N LEU A 354 25.81 -11.91 18.49
CA LEU A 354 26.41 -11.70 17.16
C LEU A 354 27.73 -10.91 17.22
N MET A 355 27.79 -9.89 18.09
CA MET A 355 29.01 -9.07 18.30
C MET A 355 30.13 -9.89 18.93
N THR A 356 29.79 -10.82 19.83
CA THR A 356 30.76 -11.71 20.50
C THR A 356 31.36 -12.77 19.56
N ARG A 357 30.70 -13.10 18.44
CA ARG A 357 31.12 -14.20 17.55
C ARG A 357 31.87 -13.77 16.29
N GLN A 358 31.81 -12.50 15.87
CA GLN A 358 32.55 -12.00 14.69
C GLN A 358 33.93 -11.40 15.01
N LEU A 359 34.25 -11.15 16.28
CA LEU A 359 35.59 -10.75 16.73
C LEU A 359 36.24 -11.91 17.50
N GLY A 360 36.90 -12.81 16.77
CA GLY A 360 37.61 -13.93 17.38
C GLY A 360 38.83 -13.47 18.18
N GLY A 361 38.75 -13.50 19.52
CA GLY A 361 39.92 -13.27 20.36
C GLY A 361 39.62 -12.85 21.81
N THR A 362 39.50 -13.84 22.69
CA THR A 362 39.76 -13.78 24.16
C THR A 362 39.01 -12.78 25.05
N GLU A 363 38.60 -13.26 26.22
CA GLU A 363 37.98 -12.48 27.29
C GLU A 363 38.84 -11.30 27.76
N GLY A 364 38.20 -10.16 28.06
CA GLY A 364 38.72 -9.17 29.01
C GLY A 364 39.37 -7.90 28.44
N ALA A 365 38.55 -6.96 27.96
CA ALA A 365 38.72 -5.51 28.20
C ALA A 365 37.53 -4.72 27.63
N TYR A 366 36.84 -3.94 28.46
CA TYR A 366 36.00 -2.82 27.99
C TYR A 366 36.90 -1.57 27.83
N PRO A 367 37.05 -0.99 26.62
CA PRO A 367 37.62 0.35 26.48
C PRO A 367 36.60 1.37 26.98
N GLN A 368 36.98 2.18 27.97
CA GLN A 368 36.15 3.31 28.41
C GLN A 368 36.13 4.42 27.35
N GLY A 369 34.94 4.98 27.14
CA GLY A 369 34.75 6.31 26.57
C GLY A 369 34.61 6.36 25.05
N TYR A 370 33.38 6.56 24.59
CA TYR A 370 32.99 7.72 23.76
C TYR A 370 31.51 8.00 24.06
N TRP A 371 31.19 9.27 24.32
CA TRP A 371 29.84 9.78 24.62
C TRP A 371 29.24 10.44 23.37
#